data_AF-A0AAV1XH46-F1
#
_entry.id   AF-A0AAV1XH46-F1
#
_cell.length_a   1.000
_cell.length_b   1.000
_cell.length_c   1.000
_cell.angle_alpha   90.00
_cell.angle_beta   90.00
_cell.angle_gamma   90.00
#
_symmetry.space_group_name_H-M   'P 1'
#
loop_
_entity.id
_entity.type
_entity.pdbx_description
1 polymer ?
#
loop_
_entity_poly.entity_id
_entity_poly.type
_entity_poly.pdbx_seq_one_letter_code
_entity_poly.pdbx_strand_id
1 'polypeptide(L)'
;MLFRFTRENILRVFPNGERVKSSNFRPHLGWMYGAQMVAFNIQGHGKALWYQQGMFRANGGCGYVKKPDFLLCKQSDKEEFDPKITLPVKKILKVKVYKGDGWKSDFSATHFDLFSPPDFYTKVCIVGVQADSVKKHTSVVMNNWFPVWDEEFEFPLTVPKLALLRIEVKDKDKGGKDDFAGQNCLPVPELRHGFRSVPLYDKKGKKYESVKLLMRFQLENVE
;
A
#
# COMPACT_ATOMS: atom_id res chain seq x y z
N MET A 1 7.68 -16.50 -20.44
CA MET A 1 6.46 -17.05 -21.11
C MET A 1 5.22 -16.15 -20.92
N LEU A 2 4.82 -15.79 -19.70
CA LEU A 2 3.65 -14.93 -19.46
C LEU A 2 3.91 -13.44 -19.79
N PHE A 3 5.13 -12.94 -19.54
CA PHE A 3 5.51 -11.57 -19.88
C PHE A 3 5.49 -11.32 -21.38
N ARG A 4 6.01 -12.27 -22.18
CA ARG A 4 5.98 -12.18 -23.65
C ARG A 4 4.54 -12.06 -24.17
N PHE A 5 3.63 -12.87 -23.63
CA PHE A 5 2.21 -12.80 -24.00
C PHE A 5 1.61 -11.43 -23.67
N THR A 6 1.80 -10.93 -22.43
CA THR A 6 1.18 -9.67 -21.98
C THR A 6 1.78 -8.41 -22.60
N ARG A 7 2.87 -8.50 -23.38
CA ARG A 7 3.42 -7.37 -24.16
C ARG A 7 2.55 -7.04 -25.37
N GLU A 8 2.08 -8.07 -26.07
CA GLU A 8 1.34 -7.94 -27.33
C GLU A 8 -0.16 -8.27 -27.15
N ASN A 9 -0.55 -8.81 -25.99
CA ASN A 9 -1.92 -9.22 -25.70
C ASN A 9 -2.41 -8.69 -24.35
N ILE A 10 -3.73 -8.60 -24.21
CA ILE A 10 -4.40 -8.29 -22.93
C ILE A 10 -4.70 -9.59 -22.20
N LEU A 11 -4.27 -9.68 -20.94
CA LEU A 11 -4.59 -10.80 -20.06
C LEU A 11 -5.57 -10.36 -18.98
N ARG A 12 -6.69 -11.10 -18.88
CA ARG A 12 -7.65 -11.00 -17.79
C ARG A 12 -7.46 -12.12 -16.78
N VAL A 13 -7.31 -11.74 -15.51
CA VAL A 13 -7.21 -12.65 -14.36
C VAL A 13 -8.45 -12.46 -13.50
N PHE A 14 -9.07 -13.54 -13.06
CA PHE A 14 -10.25 -13.52 -12.20
C PHE A 14 -10.05 -14.48 -11.00
N PRO A 15 -10.76 -14.26 -9.88
CA PRO A 15 -10.70 -15.17 -8.74
C PRO A 15 -11.22 -16.57 -9.13
N ASN A 16 -10.65 -17.63 -8.57
CA ASN A 16 -11.14 -19.00 -8.80
C ASN A 16 -12.64 -19.12 -8.40
N GLY A 17 -13.44 -19.76 -9.24
CA GLY A 17 -14.90 -19.92 -9.09
C GLY A 17 -15.32 -20.72 -7.85
N GLU A 18 -14.44 -21.55 -7.28
CA GLU A 18 -14.67 -22.28 -6.03
C GLU A 18 -14.62 -21.38 -4.77
N ARG A 19 -14.33 -20.09 -4.92
CA ARG A 19 -14.33 -19.12 -3.81
C ARG A 19 -15.75 -18.65 -3.48
N VAL A 20 -16.52 -19.54 -2.84
CA VAL A 20 -17.88 -19.26 -2.31
C VAL A 20 -17.87 -18.11 -1.28
N LYS A 21 -16.74 -17.90 -0.60
CA LYS A 21 -16.48 -16.71 0.23
C LYS A 21 -15.75 -15.68 -0.64
N SER A 22 -16.36 -14.52 -0.89
CA SER A 22 -15.95 -13.38 -1.74
C SER A 22 -14.57 -12.74 -1.47
N SER A 23 -13.65 -13.50 -0.87
CA SER A 23 -12.25 -13.17 -0.63
C SER A 23 -11.49 -12.92 -1.94
N ASN A 24 -11.01 -11.69 -2.09
CA ASN A 24 -10.19 -11.30 -3.23
C ASN A 24 -8.77 -11.84 -3.12
N PHE A 25 -8.21 -12.30 -4.25
CA PHE A 25 -6.77 -12.52 -4.34
C PHE A 25 -6.04 -11.16 -4.33
N ARG A 26 -4.72 -11.18 -4.08
CA ARG A 26 -3.95 -9.94 -4.03
C ARG A 26 -3.61 -9.47 -5.45
N PRO A 27 -4.10 -8.31 -5.92
CA PRO A 27 -4.01 -7.93 -7.33
C PRO A 27 -2.58 -7.67 -7.82
N HIS A 28 -1.69 -7.21 -6.93
CA HIS A 28 -0.27 -7.04 -7.26
C HIS A 28 0.41 -8.30 -7.82
N LEU A 29 -0.09 -9.50 -7.50
CA LEU A 29 0.45 -10.74 -8.08
C LEU A 29 0.25 -10.77 -9.59
N GLY A 30 -0.92 -10.37 -10.09
CA GLY A 30 -1.16 -10.28 -11.54
C GLY A 30 -0.31 -9.19 -12.19
N TRP A 31 -0.20 -8.02 -11.55
CA TRP A 31 0.57 -6.89 -12.08
C TRP A 31 2.07 -7.20 -12.19
N MET A 32 2.64 -7.93 -11.23
CA MET A 32 4.03 -8.37 -11.28
C MET A 32 4.34 -9.27 -12.48
N TYR A 33 3.34 -9.99 -12.99
CA TYR A 33 3.46 -10.82 -14.19
C TYR A 33 2.97 -10.12 -15.48
N GLY A 34 2.68 -8.82 -15.41
CA GLY A 34 2.28 -8.00 -16.56
C GLY A 34 0.81 -8.06 -16.93
N ALA A 35 -0.03 -8.76 -16.16
CA ALA A 35 -1.47 -8.83 -16.39
C ALA A 35 -2.13 -7.45 -16.21
N GLN A 36 -2.91 -7.03 -17.20
CA GLN A 36 -3.53 -5.71 -17.24
C GLN A 36 -4.89 -5.71 -16.55
N MET A 37 -5.72 -6.72 -16.83
CA MET A 37 -7.10 -6.81 -16.33
C MET A 37 -7.18 -7.76 -15.15
N VAL A 38 -6.74 -7.30 -13.98
CA VAL A 38 -6.81 -8.07 -12.73
C VAL A 38 -8.16 -7.81 -12.06
N ALA A 39 -9.15 -8.64 -12.41
CA ALA A 39 -10.53 -8.51 -11.93
C ALA A 39 -10.67 -9.07 -10.51
N PHE A 40 -11.38 -8.35 -9.65
CA PHE A 40 -11.69 -8.76 -8.28
C PHE A 40 -13.08 -8.22 -7.91
N ASN A 41 -13.68 -8.76 -6.85
CA ASN A 41 -14.98 -8.32 -6.37
C ASN A 41 -14.84 -6.99 -5.64
N ILE A 42 -15.23 -5.88 -6.29
CA ILE A 42 -15.18 -4.53 -5.72
C ILE A 42 -16.06 -4.40 -4.47
N GLN A 43 -17.13 -5.19 -4.39
CA GLN A 43 -18.00 -5.29 -3.21
C GLN A 43 -17.28 -5.90 -1.99
N GLY A 44 -16.15 -6.59 -2.21
CA GLY A 44 -15.34 -7.15 -1.14
C GLY A 44 -14.58 -6.08 -0.36
N HIS A 45 -14.36 -6.32 0.93
CA HIS A 45 -13.60 -5.42 1.80
C HIS A 45 -12.15 -5.88 1.98
N GLY A 46 -11.26 -4.94 2.29
CA GLY A 46 -9.91 -5.21 2.78
C GLY A 46 -8.79 -4.94 1.78
N LYS A 47 -7.62 -5.54 2.04
CA LYS A 47 -6.33 -5.10 1.46
C LYS A 47 -6.28 -5.13 -0.07
N ALA A 48 -6.93 -6.10 -0.71
CA ALA A 48 -6.96 -6.18 -2.17
C ALA A 48 -7.60 -4.93 -2.81
N LEU A 49 -8.72 -4.45 -2.23
CA LEU A 49 -9.38 -3.22 -2.66
C LEU A 49 -8.46 -2.01 -2.48
N TRP A 50 -7.76 -1.94 -1.34
CA TRP A 50 -6.85 -0.84 -1.04
C TRP A 50 -5.68 -0.78 -2.03
N TYR A 51 -5.15 -1.95 -2.44
CA TYR A 51 -4.06 -2.01 -3.44
C TYR A 51 -4.55 -1.54 -4.79
N GLN A 52 -5.76 -1.94 -5.19
CA GLN A 52 -6.38 -1.48 -6.43
C GLN A 52 -6.57 0.03 -6.44
N GLN A 53 -7.26 0.55 -5.42
CA GLN A 53 -7.51 2.00 -5.32
C GLN A 53 -6.20 2.78 -5.22
N GLY A 54 -5.20 2.27 -4.50
CA GLY A 54 -3.87 2.89 -4.42
C GLY A 54 -3.16 2.94 -5.76
N MET A 55 -3.05 1.79 -6.45
CA MET A 55 -2.41 1.69 -7.76
C MET A 55 -3.07 2.63 -8.78
N PHE A 56 -4.40 2.59 -8.88
CA PHE A 56 -5.15 3.33 -9.89
C PHE A 56 -5.47 4.78 -9.50
N ARG A 57 -4.99 5.28 -8.35
CA ARG A 57 -4.88 6.72 -8.10
C ARG A 57 -3.73 7.36 -8.88
N ALA A 58 -2.76 6.56 -9.35
CA ALA A 58 -1.75 7.02 -10.30
C ALA A 58 -2.39 7.53 -11.59
N ASN A 59 -1.62 8.27 -12.38
CA ASN A 59 -2.06 8.78 -13.68
C ASN A 59 -3.41 9.53 -13.63
N GLY A 60 -3.59 10.35 -12.59
CA GLY A 60 -4.79 11.17 -12.42
C GLY A 60 -6.07 10.39 -12.13
N GLY A 61 -6.01 9.11 -11.79
CA GLY A 61 -7.20 8.35 -11.44
C GLY A 61 -8.00 7.82 -12.63
N CYS A 62 -7.47 7.85 -13.84
CA CYS A 62 -8.22 7.53 -15.07
C CYS A 62 -8.53 6.03 -15.27
N GLY A 63 -8.04 5.17 -14.38
CA GLY A 63 -8.21 3.71 -14.49
C GLY A 63 -7.14 3.01 -15.34
N TYR A 64 -6.18 3.74 -15.91
CA TYR A 64 -5.06 3.17 -16.67
C TYR A 64 -3.72 3.65 -16.12
N VAL A 65 -2.80 2.71 -15.87
CA VAL A 65 -1.43 3.00 -15.40
C VAL A 65 -0.45 2.31 -16.34
N LYS A 66 0.52 3.06 -16.86
CA LYS A 66 1.54 2.51 -17.78
C LYS A 66 2.37 1.45 -17.05
N LYS A 67 2.52 0.27 -17.67
CA LYS A 67 3.43 -0.78 -17.15
C LYS A 67 4.88 -0.28 -17.17
N PRO A 68 5.74 -0.73 -16.23
CA PRO A 68 7.17 -0.49 -16.29
C PRO A 68 7.79 -0.98 -17.62
N ASP A 69 8.81 -0.29 -18.11
CA ASP A 69 9.40 -0.55 -19.44
C ASP A 69 9.94 -1.98 -19.59
N PHE A 70 10.46 -2.59 -18.51
CA PHE A 70 10.91 -3.99 -18.52
C PHE A 70 9.77 -5.01 -18.70
N LEU A 71 8.51 -4.61 -18.46
CA LEU A 71 7.33 -5.42 -18.79
C LEU A 71 6.79 -5.16 -20.20
N LEU A 72 7.33 -4.17 -20.92
CA LEU A 72 6.88 -3.77 -22.26
C LEU A 72 7.91 -4.11 -23.34
N CYS A 73 9.19 -3.87 -23.10
CA CYS A 73 10.25 -3.98 -24.10
C CYS A 73 10.63 -5.45 -24.38
N LYS A 74 10.99 -5.74 -25.63
CA LYS A 74 11.62 -7.01 -26.04
C LYS A 74 13.04 -7.07 -25.48
N GLN A 75 13.15 -7.55 -24.25
CA GLN A 75 14.43 -7.95 -23.65
C GLN A 75 14.91 -9.26 -24.28
N SER A 76 16.23 -9.48 -24.30
CA SER A 76 16.78 -10.78 -24.68
C SER A 76 16.26 -11.88 -23.73
N ASP A 77 16.24 -13.14 -24.17
CA ASP A 77 15.70 -14.25 -23.36
C ASP A 77 16.42 -14.43 -22.00
N LYS A 78 17.64 -13.90 -21.87
CA LYS A 78 18.44 -13.90 -20.63
C LYS A 78 18.14 -12.72 -19.68
N GLU A 79 17.34 -11.75 -20.13
CA GLU A 79 17.01 -10.52 -19.40
C GLU A 79 15.53 -10.45 -19.01
N GLU A 80 14.75 -11.52 -19.25
CA GLU A 80 13.32 -11.57 -18.88
C GLU A 80 13.18 -11.42 -17.36
N PHE A 81 12.47 -10.37 -16.94
CA PHE A 81 12.20 -10.11 -15.53
C PHE A 81 11.47 -11.30 -14.88
N ASP A 82 12.02 -11.84 -13.78
CA ASP A 82 11.34 -12.83 -12.94
C ASP A 82 11.10 -12.25 -11.54
N PRO A 83 9.84 -12.06 -11.10
CA PRO A 83 9.52 -11.52 -9.78
C PRO A 83 9.90 -12.44 -8.61
N LYS A 84 10.31 -13.69 -8.88
CA LYS A 84 10.81 -14.63 -7.88
C LYS A 84 12.33 -14.49 -7.66
N ILE A 85 13.06 -13.91 -8.60
CA ILE A 85 14.50 -13.71 -8.48
C ILE A 85 14.74 -12.42 -7.72
N THR A 86 15.53 -12.50 -6.65
CA THR A 86 15.98 -11.32 -5.92
C THR A 86 17.00 -10.56 -6.75
N LEU A 87 16.63 -9.34 -7.18
CA LEU A 87 17.52 -8.42 -7.86
C LEU A 87 18.31 -7.58 -6.85
N PRO A 88 19.42 -6.94 -7.26
CA PRO A 88 20.09 -5.95 -6.43
C PRO A 88 19.16 -4.79 -6.05
N VAL A 89 19.40 -4.19 -4.89
CA VAL A 89 18.68 -3.00 -4.44
C VAL A 89 18.98 -1.85 -5.40
N LYS A 90 17.94 -1.17 -5.89
CA LYS A 90 18.08 -0.02 -6.80
C LYS A 90 17.85 1.31 -6.10
N LYS A 91 16.94 1.32 -5.12
CA LYS A 91 16.55 2.53 -4.38
C LYS A 91 16.31 2.23 -2.92
N ILE A 92 16.53 3.21 -2.07
CA ILE A 92 16.14 3.19 -0.66
C ILE A 92 15.03 4.20 -0.46
N LEU A 93 13.86 3.74 -0.02
CA LEU A 93 12.74 4.59 0.37
C LEU A 93 12.80 4.83 1.88
N LYS A 94 13.05 6.07 2.29
CA LYS A 94 12.93 6.52 3.68
C LYS A 94 11.54 7.11 3.89
N VAL A 95 10.85 6.63 4.92
CA VAL A 95 9.51 7.04 5.31
C VAL A 95 9.54 7.46 6.77
N LYS A 96 9.37 8.76 7.03
CA LYS A 96 9.20 9.28 8.39
C LYS A 96 7.73 9.55 8.68
N VAL A 97 7.22 8.99 9.77
CA VAL A 97 5.84 9.17 10.26
C VAL A 97 5.91 10.11 11.46
N TYR A 98 5.51 11.38 11.28
CA TYR A 98 5.60 12.37 12.34
C TYR A 98 4.44 12.27 13.31
N LYS A 99 3.23 12.55 12.81
CA LYS A 99 2.02 12.62 13.64
C LYS A 99 0.77 12.34 12.83
N GLY A 100 -0.31 12.04 13.51
CA GLY A 100 -1.65 11.94 12.93
C GLY A 100 -2.62 12.91 13.61
N ASP A 101 -3.68 13.29 12.88
CA ASP A 101 -4.70 14.21 13.35
C ASP A 101 -6.04 13.93 12.64
N GLY A 102 -7.14 14.42 13.22
CA GLY A 102 -8.49 14.42 12.63
C GLY A 102 -9.44 13.35 13.16
N TRP A 103 -8.97 12.36 13.92
CA TRP A 103 -9.86 11.30 14.45
C TRP A 103 -10.92 11.83 15.42
N LYS A 104 -10.55 12.79 16.28
CA LYS A 104 -11.49 13.38 17.24
C LYS A 104 -12.65 14.14 16.56
N SER A 105 -12.45 14.59 15.32
CA SER A 105 -13.46 15.28 14.52
C SER A 105 -14.39 14.31 13.80
N ASP A 106 -13.84 13.20 13.30
CA ASP A 106 -14.57 12.26 12.43
C ASP A 106 -15.25 11.11 13.21
N PHE A 107 -14.83 10.86 14.46
CA PHE A 107 -15.29 9.73 15.27
C PHE A 107 -15.81 10.15 16.65
N SER A 108 -16.76 9.39 17.20
CA SER A 108 -17.22 9.59 18.57
C SER A 108 -16.12 9.27 19.58
N ALA A 109 -16.20 9.87 20.77
CA ALA A 109 -15.22 9.67 21.83
C ALA A 109 -15.08 8.20 22.27
N THR A 110 -16.11 7.39 22.04
CA THR A 110 -16.16 5.96 22.40
C THR A 110 -15.97 5.03 21.21
N HIS A 111 -15.53 5.55 20.06
CA HIS A 111 -15.50 4.77 18.81
C HIS A 111 -14.47 3.64 18.84
N PHE A 112 -13.29 3.91 19.40
CA PHE A 112 -12.22 2.94 19.50
C PHE A 112 -12.20 2.32 20.90
N ASP A 113 -12.11 3.15 21.92
CA ASP A 113 -12.12 2.74 23.32
C ASP A 113 -13.36 3.25 24.05
N LEU A 114 -13.95 2.44 24.93
CA LEU A 114 -15.16 2.82 25.66
C LEU A 114 -14.92 3.84 26.78
N PHE A 115 -13.74 3.81 27.41
CA PHE A 115 -13.44 4.56 28.64
C PHE A 115 -12.15 5.37 28.58
N SER A 116 -11.45 5.36 27.44
CA SER A 116 -10.18 6.04 27.22
C SER A 116 -10.12 6.67 25.83
N PRO A 117 -9.22 7.63 25.59
CA PRO A 117 -8.77 7.94 24.25
C PRO A 117 -8.00 6.76 23.63
N PRO A 118 -7.86 6.72 22.29
CA PRO A 118 -7.26 5.60 21.57
C PRO A 118 -5.73 5.46 21.79
N ASP A 119 -5.24 4.23 21.63
CA ASP A 119 -3.85 3.79 21.66
C ASP A 119 -3.29 3.58 20.22
N PHE A 120 -3.08 4.67 19.48
CA PHE A 120 -2.75 4.57 18.06
C PHE A 120 -1.31 4.16 17.74
N TYR A 121 -1.18 3.35 16.69
CA TYR A 121 0.10 3.06 16.03
C TYR A 121 -0.07 2.90 14.51
N THR A 122 1.00 3.18 13.76
CA THR A 122 1.00 3.15 12.30
C THR A 122 1.83 2.01 11.76
N LYS A 123 1.22 1.15 10.93
CA LYS A 123 1.92 0.13 10.12
C LYS A 123 2.30 0.71 8.77
N VAL A 124 3.57 0.57 8.40
CA VAL A 124 4.12 0.95 7.10
C VAL A 124 4.63 -0.32 6.43
N CYS A 125 4.08 -0.65 5.26
CA CYS A 125 4.39 -1.90 4.56
C CYS A 125 4.68 -1.64 3.09
N ILE A 126 5.65 -2.34 2.53
CA ILE A 126 5.85 -2.42 1.08
C ILE A 126 5.07 -3.62 0.53
N VAL A 127 4.36 -3.38 -0.57
CA VAL A 127 3.64 -4.41 -1.34
C VAL A 127 4.20 -4.39 -2.74
N GLY A 128 4.75 -5.51 -3.21
CA GLY A 128 5.43 -5.61 -4.50
C GLY A 128 6.02 -7.00 -4.67
N VAL A 129 7.21 -7.08 -5.25
CA VAL A 129 7.98 -8.33 -5.31
C VAL A 129 8.27 -8.88 -3.91
N GLN A 130 8.47 -10.19 -3.81
CA GLN A 130 8.65 -10.85 -2.51
C GLN A 130 9.88 -10.30 -1.77
N ALA A 131 10.97 -10.02 -2.49
CA ALA A 131 12.19 -9.44 -1.93
C ALA A 131 11.97 -8.06 -1.29
N ASP A 132 11.02 -7.26 -1.79
CA ASP A 132 10.74 -5.90 -1.29
C ASP A 132 9.68 -5.91 -0.17
N SER A 133 8.98 -7.03 0.05
CA SER A 133 7.81 -7.12 0.92
C SER A 133 8.18 -7.07 2.41
N VAL A 134 8.36 -5.88 2.95
CA VAL A 134 8.68 -5.62 4.36
C VAL A 134 7.51 -4.95 5.09
N LYS A 135 7.33 -5.27 6.38
CA LYS A 135 6.37 -4.62 7.27
C LYS A 135 7.08 -4.05 8.48
N LYS A 136 6.87 -2.77 8.74
CA LYS A 136 7.35 -2.06 9.94
C LYS A 136 6.16 -1.37 10.62
N HIS A 137 6.32 -1.01 11.87
CA HIS A 137 5.30 -0.25 12.58
C HIS A 137 5.96 0.71 13.58
N THR A 138 5.24 1.77 13.90
CA THR A 138 5.64 2.69 14.98
C THR A 138 5.44 2.04 16.34
N SER A 139 6.01 2.65 17.36
CA SER A 139 5.56 2.52 18.73
C SER A 139 4.06 2.89 18.87
N VAL A 140 3.46 2.40 19.94
CA VAL A 140 2.06 2.70 20.30
C VAL A 140 2.06 3.97 21.14
N VAL A 141 1.29 4.98 20.72
CA VAL A 141 1.05 6.18 21.53
C VAL A 141 -0.23 5.97 22.30
N MET A 142 -0.12 5.82 23.62
CA MET A 142 -1.27 5.49 24.46
C MET A 142 -2.15 6.71 24.78
N ASN A 143 -3.45 6.48 24.87
CA ASN A 143 -4.47 7.44 25.33
C ASN A 143 -4.37 8.82 24.66
N ASN A 144 -4.24 8.88 23.33
CA ASN A 144 -4.07 10.15 22.62
C ASN A 144 -4.72 10.19 21.22
N TRP A 145 -5.66 11.13 21.03
CA TRP A 145 -6.30 11.41 19.75
C TRP A 145 -5.37 12.07 18.70
N PHE A 146 -4.24 12.61 19.14
CA PHE A 146 -3.27 13.37 18.33
C PHE A 146 -1.88 12.73 18.44
N PRO A 147 -1.70 11.49 17.96
CA PRO A 147 -0.47 10.74 18.17
C PRO A 147 0.71 11.40 17.45
N VAL A 148 1.82 11.55 18.15
CA VAL A 148 3.13 11.95 17.60
C VAL A 148 4.07 10.76 17.76
N TRP A 149 4.47 10.16 16.65
CA TRP A 149 5.40 9.02 16.63
C TRP A 149 6.84 9.48 16.38
N ASP A 150 7.05 10.41 15.43
CA ASP A 150 8.36 10.88 14.98
C ASP A 150 9.36 9.78 14.56
N GLU A 151 8.87 8.66 14.03
CA GLU A 151 9.68 7.48 13.69
C GLU A 151 9.98 7.39 12.19
N GLU A 152 11.22 7.03 11.84
CA GLU A 152 11.67 6.86 10.45
C GLU A 152 11.99 5.41 10.12
N PHE A 153 11.61 4.99 8.91
CA PHE A 153 11.79 3.65 8.40
C PHE A 153 12.44 3.66 7.03
N GLU A 154 13.44 2.81 6.84
CA GLU A 154 14.06 2.60 5.53
C GLU A 154 13.58 1.31 4.88
N PHE A 155 13.38 1.35 3.56
CA PHE A 155 12.96 0.22 2.75
C PHE A 155 13.89 0.11 1.53
N PRO A 156 14.82 -0.86 1.50
CA PRO A 156 15.56 -1.16 0.29
C PRO A 156 14.61 -1.80 -0.73
N LEU A 157 14.59 -1.25 -1.95
CA LEU A 157 13.71 -1.66 -3.04
C LEU A 157 14.52 -2.16 -4.24
N THR A 158 14.29 -3.42 -4.60
CA THR A 158 14.85 -4.06 -5.80
C THR A 158 14.06 -3.70 -7.05
N VAL A 159 12.72 -3.55 -6.93
CA VAL A 159 11.82 -3.22 -8.04
C VAL A 159 10.85 -2.09 -7.67
N PRO A 160 11.35 -0.85 -7.46
CA PRO A 160 10.53 0.28 -7.01
C PRO A 160 9.38 0.62 -7.96
N LYS A 161 9.51 0.33 -9.27
CA LYS A 161 8.47 0.56 -10.28
C LYS A 161 7.21 -0.30 -10.08
N LEU A 162 7.27 -1.37 -9.30
CA LEU A 162 6.13 -2.25 -8.98
C LEU A 162 5.71 -2.17 -7.50
N ALA A 163 6.36 -1.33 -6.71
CA ALA A 163 6.13 -1.24 -5.28
C ALA A 163 4.98 -0.27 -4.94
N LEU A 164 4.15 -0.67 -3.99
CA LEU A 164 3.16 0.17 -3.32
C LEU A 164 3.55 0.32 -1.85
N LEU A 165 3.49 1.55 -1.34
CA LEU A 165 3.59 1.86 0.07
C LEU A 165 2.19 1.81 0.68
N ARG A 166 1.97 0.88 1.60
CA ARG A 166 0.72 0.71 2.33
C ARG A 166 0.89 1.21 3.76
N ILE A 167 0.00 2.11 4.14
CA ILE A 167 -0.08 2.73 5.45
C ILE A 167 -1.39 2.26 6.10
N GLU A 168 -1.34 1.82 7.35
CA GLU A 168 -2.50 1.33 8.09
C GLU A 168 -2.36 1.78 9.55
N VAL A 169 -3.26 2.64 10.02
CA VAL A 169 -3.31 3.06 11.43
C VAL A 169 -4.29 2.16 12.17
N LYS A 170 -3.92 1.76 13.37
CA LYS A 170 -4.72 0.91 14.23
C LYS A 170 -4.72 1.44 15.66
N ASP A 171 -5.79 1.15 16.36
CA ASP A 171 -5.85 1.25 17.81
C ASP A 171 -5.41 -0.07 18.44
N LYS A 172 -4.66 -0.01 19.54
CA LYS A 172 -4.09 -1.16 20.23
C LYS A 172 -4.98 -1.61 21.38
N ASP A 173 -5.84 -2.58 21.10
CA ASP A 173 -6.67 -3.21 22.13
C ASP A 173 -5.91 -4.25 22.96
N LYS A 174 -5.92 -4.10 24.28
CA LYS A 174 -5.29 -5.07 25.20
C LYS A 174 -6.06 -6.39 25.33
N GLY A 175 -7.36 -6.39 25.00
CA GLY A 175 -8.26 -7.55 25.18
C GLY A 175 -8.77 -8.20 23.90
N GLY A 176 -8.29 -7.77 22.71
CA GLY A 176 -8.90 -8.19 21.45
C GLY A 176 -8.05 -7.90 20.22
N LYS A 177 -8.72 -7.86 19.07
CA LYS A 177 -8.08 -7.55 17.79
C LYS A 177 -8.09 -6.04 17.59
N ASP A 178 -6.89 -5.47 17.53
CA ASP A 178 -6.62 -4.06 17.21
C ASP A 178 -7.60 -3.46 16.19
N ASP A 179 -8.33 -2.44 16.64
CA ASP A 179 -9.28 -1.70 15.83
C ASP A 179 -8.64 -0.93 14.69
N PHE A 180 -9.43 -0.70 13.64
CA PHE A 180 -8.96 -0.09 12.41
C PHE A 180 -9.22 1.41 12.45
N ALA A 181 -8.16 2.21 12.37
CA ALA A 181 -8.25 3.67 12.43
C ALA A 181 -8.04 4.35 11.07
N GLY A 182 -7.63 3.61 10.04
CA GLY A 182 -7.53 4.13 8.68
C GLY A 182 -6.45 3.47 7.84
N GLN A 183 -6.53 3.66 6.54
CA GLN A 183 -5.51 3.18 5.60
C GLN A 183 -5.26 4.15 4.46
N ASN A 184 -4.08 4.04 3.86
CA ASN A 184 -3.82 4.58 2.54
C ASN A 184 -2.84 3.65 1.80
N CYS A 185 -2.90 3.63 0.48
CA CYS A 185 -1.97 2.89 -0.36
C CYS A 185 -1.51 3.79 -1.50
N LEU A 186 -0.20 3.95 -1.62
CA LEU A 186 0.44 4.92 -2.51
C LEU A 186 1.43 4.20 -3.42
N PRO A 187 1.39 4.38 -4.74
CA PRO A 187 2.42 3.87 -5.64
C PRO A 187 3.75 4.53 -5.34
N VAL A 188 4.78 3.74 -5.07
CA VAL A 188 6.13 4.27 -4.78
C VAL A 188 6.65 5.19 -5.90
N PRO A 189 6.44 4.90 -7.20
CA PRO A 189 6.87 5.80 -8.28
C PRO A 189 6.22 7.18 -8.27
N GLU A 190 5.04 7.31 -7.66
CA GLU A 190 4.24 8.55 -7.60
C GLU A 190 4.45 9.32 -6.28
N LEU A 191 5.29 8.80 -5.37
CA LEU A 191 5.58 9.48 -4.11
C LEU A 191 6.38 10.76 -4.37
N ARG A 192 5.84 11.88 -3.92
CA ARG A 192 6.52 13.17 -3.98
C ARG A 192 7.45 13.34 -2.78
N HIS A 193 8.72 13.62 -3.03
CA HIS A 193 9.75 13.88 -2.01
C HIS A 193 9.33 14.98 -1.01
N GLY A 194 9.83 14.89 0.22
CA GLY A 194 9.65 15.88 1.28
C GLY A 194 8.41 15.63 2.16
N PHE A 195 8.00 16.67 2.88
CA PHE A 195 6.87 16.63 3.80
C PHE A 195 5.53 16.61 3.05
N ARG A 196 4.64 15.70 3.45
CA ARG A 196 3.33 15.49 2.83
C ARG A 196 2.27 15.23 3.90
N SER A 197 1.10 15.83 3.69
CA SER A 197 -0.13 15.47 4.38
C SER A 197 -0.77 14.30 3.63
N VAL A 198 -0.86 13.14 4.28
CA VAL A 198 -1.39 11.90 3.71
C VAL A 198 -2.77 11.64 4.29
N PRO A 199 -3.86 11.82 3.52
CA PRO A 199 -5.21 11.53 4.03
C PRO A 199 -5.39 10.03 4.27
N LEU A 200 -6.25 9.66 5.22
CA LEU A 200 -6.62 8.26 5.45
C LEU A 200 -8.02 7.96 4.93
N TYR A 201 -8.27 6.68 4.72
CA TYR A 201 -9.48 6.12 4.15
C TYR A 201 -10.01 4.99 5.05
N ASP A 202 -11.32 4.75 4.98
CA ASP A 202 -11.97 3.66 5.68
C ASP A 202 -11.67 2.28 5.05
N LYS A 203 -12.27 1.22 5.60
CA LYS A 203 -12.13 -0.16 5.08
C LYS A 203 -12.68 -0.34 3.65
N LYS A 204 -13.61 0.51 3.23
CA LYS A 204 -14.25 0.53 1.90
C LYS A 204 -13.52 1.44 0.90
N GLY A 205 -12.51 2.18 1.37
CA GLY A 205 -11.77 3.13 0.55
C GLY A 205 -12.44 4.49 0.40
N LYS A 206 -13.43 4.82 1.24
CA LYS A 206 -13.98 6.17 1.34
C LYS A 206 -13.01 7.04 2.16
N LYS A 207 -12.72 8.24 1.65
CA LYS A 207 -11.83 9.19 2.32
C LYS A 207 -12.48 9.66 3.62
N TYR A 208 -11.70 9.72 4.70
CA TYR A 208 -12.10 10.45 5.90
C TYR A 208 -12.07 11.96 5.66
N GLU A 209 -12.87 12.71 6.41
CA GLU A 209 -13.05 14.14 6.20
C GLU A 209 -11.83 14.91 6.75
N SER A 210 -11.45 14.60 7.98
CA SER A 210 -10.39 15.30 8.70
C SER A 210 -9.12 14.47 8.87
N VAL A 211 -9.23 13.12 8.87
CA VAL A 211 -8.12 12.24 9.25
C VAL A 211 -6.96 12.26 8.24
N LYS A 212 -5.76 12.58 8.74
CA LYS A 212 -4.52 12.66 7.94
C LYS A 212 -3.27 12.42 8.79
N LEU A 213 -2.20 11.98 8.11
CA LEU A 213 -0.87 11.83 8.69
C LEU A 213 0.08 12.89 8.10
N LEU A 214 0.94 13.46 8.93
CA LEU A 214 2.12 14.18 8.47
C LEU A 214 3.27 13.19 8.28
N MET A 215 3.75 13.05 7.06
CA MET A 215 4.83 12.12 6.71
C MET A 215 5.89 12.81 5.87
N ARG A 216 7.12 12.28 5.86
CA ARG A 216 8.18 12.67 4.92
C ARG A 216 8.61 11.46 4.11
N PHE A 217 8.75 11.64 2.81
CA PHE A 217 9.24 10.63 1.89
C PHE A 217 10.55 11.08 1.26
N GLN A 218 11.55 10.20 1.25
CA GLN A 218 12.80 10.40 0.52
C GLN A 218 13.12 9.11 -0.24
N LEU A 219 13.44 9.25 -1.53
CA LEU A 219 13.76 8.13 -2.39
C LEU A 219 15.16 8.36 -2.95
N GLU A 220 16.11 7.60 -2.45
CA GLU A 220 17.53 7.70 -2.79
C GLU A 220 17.88 6.56 -3.75
N ASN A 221 18.74 6.83 -4.73
CA ASN A 221 19.30 5.76 -5.58
C ASN A 221 20.43 5.08 -4.81
N VAL A 222 20.59 3.77 -5.00
CA VAL A 222 21.78 3.06 -4.55
C VAL A 222 22.82 3.17 -5.66
N GLU A 223 24.00 3.68 -5.31
CA GLU A 223 25.18 3.74 -6.19
C GLU A 223 25.68 2.34 -6.57
#